data_AF-A0A6C0DWC2-F1
#
_entry.id   AF-A0A6C0DWC2-F1
#
_cell.length_a   1.000
_cell.length_b   1.000
_cell.length_c   1.000
_cell.angle_alpha   90.00
_cell.angle_beta   90.00
_cell.angle_gamma   90.00
#
_symmetry.space_group_name_H-M   'P 1'
#
loop_
_entity.id
_entity.type
_entity.pdbx_description
1 polymer ?
#
loop_
_entity_poly.entity_id
_entity_poly.type
_entity_poly.pdbx_seq_one_letter_code
_entity_poly.pdbx_strand_id
1 'polypeptide(L)' 'MERGAMMLIHSIIIALLLYVIMIYGLNQRPIVAENRSILLGAVILIYMIVFGHGLPGPINKDLF' A
#
# COMPACT_ATOMS: atom_id res chain seq x y z
N MET A 1 -11.96 9.87 -8.50
CA MET A 1 -10.95 8.86 -8.14
C MET A 1 -9.68 9.16 -8.89
N GLU A 2 -8.52 8.87 -8.29
CA GLU A 2 -7.26 8.92 -9.02
C GLU A 2 -7.16 7.74 -10.00
N ARG A 3 -6.24 7.83 -10.97
CA ARG A 3 -5.97 6.72 -11.90
C ARG A 3 -5.41 5.53 -11.13
N GLY A 4 -5.80 4.30 -11.48
CA GLY A 4 -5.27 3.08 -10.86
C GLY A 4 -3.74 2.98 -10.90
N ALA A 5 -3.10 3.49 -11.95
CA ALA A 5 -1.64 3.58 -12.03
C ALA A 5 -1.03 4.48 -10.94
N MET A 6 -1.68 5.58 -10.58
CA MET A 6 -1.23 6.43 -9.47
C MET A 6 -1.41 5.73 -8.12
N MET A 7 -2.49 4.97 -7.94
CA MET A 7 -2.72 4.18 -6.72
C MET A 7 -1.66 3.09 -6.55
N LEU A 8 -1.25 2.45 -7.65
CA LEU A 8 -0.13 1.50 -7.66
C LEU A 8 1.17 2.18 -7.19
N ILE A 9 1.53 3.34 -7.77
CA ILE A 9 2.72 4.09 -7.36
C ILE A 9 2.66 4.46 -5.88
N HIS A 10 1.53 4.93 -5.38
CA HIS A 10 1.36 5.23 -3.95
C HIS A 10 1.58 4.00 -3.07
N SER A 11 0.97 2.85 -3.41
CA SER A 11 1.16 1.62 -2.65
C SER A 11 2.62 1.14 -2.62
N ILE A 12 3.36 1.31 -3.73
CA ILE A 12 4.79 0.98 -3.81
C ILE A 12 5.60 1.90 -2.89
N ILE A 13 5.35 3.21 -2.94
CA ILE A 13 6.03 4.17 -2.06
C ILE A 13 5.76 3.84 -0.59
N ILE A 14 4.51 3.54 -0.23
CA ILE A 14 4.15 3.18 1.14
C ILE A 14 4.82 1.86 1.56
N ALA A 15 4.85 0.84 0.71
CA ALA A 15 5.54 -0.41 1.00
C ALA A 15 7.05 -0.21 1.24
N LEU A 16 7.71 0.63 0.44
CA LEU A 16 9.12 0.97 0.64
C LEU A 16 9.35 1.71 1.95
N LEU A 17 8.50 2.68 2.30
CA LEU A 17 8.58 3.38 3.59
C LEU A 17 8.38 2.42 4.76
N LEU A 18 7.40 1.51 4.68
CA LEU A 18 7.17 0.49 5.70
C LEU A 18 8.38 -0.43 5.87
N TYR A 19 9.01 -0.86 4.77
CA TYR A 19 10.24 -1.67 4.82
C TYR A 19 11.37 -0.97 5.58
N VAL A 20 11.64 0.30 5.24
CA VAL A 20 12.66 1.12 5.91
C VAL A 20 12.36 1.25 7.40
N ILE A 21 11.11 1.54 7.77
CA ILE A 21 10.70 1.64 9.18
C ILE A 21 10.88 0.30 9.90
N MET A 22 10.54 -0.83 9.27
CA MET A 22 10.67 -2.14 9.90
C MET A 22 12.14 -2.51 10.16
N ILE A 23 13.05 -2.17 9.25
CA ILE A 23 14.49 -2.43 9.47
C ILE A 23 15.06 -1.46 10.49
N TYR A 24 14.96 -0.16 10.27
CA TYR A 24 15.71 0.83 11.06
C TYR A 24 14.98 1.30 12.31
N GLY A 25 13.65 1.27 12.32
CA GLY A 25 12.83 1.64 13.48
C GLY A 25 12.48 0.46 14.39
N LEU A 26 12.25 -0.73 13.81
CA LEU A 26 11.78 -1.92 14.54
C LEU A 26 12.82 -3.06 14.61
N ASN A 27 14.01 -2.90 14.00
CA ASN A 27 15.09 -3.90 13.98
C ASN A 27 14.64 -5.29 13.49
N GLN A 28 13.67 -5.34 12.56
CA GLN A 28 13.23 -6.61 11.99
C GLN A 28 14.26 -7.17 11.01
N ARG A 29 14.31 -8.51 10.90
CA ARG A 29 15.14 -9.18 9.89
C ARG A 29 14.70 -8.76 8.48
N PRO A 30 15.62 -8.55 7.52
CA PRO A 30 15.28 -8.05 6.18
C PRO A 30 14.18 -8.85 5.47
N ILE A 31 14.26 -10.19 5.48
CA ILE A 31 13.24 -11.05 4.85
C ILE A 31 11.86 -10.94 5.51
N VAL A 32 11.80 -10.65 6.82
CA VAL A 32 10.54 -10.45 7.53
C VAL A 32 9.96 -9.09 7.19
N ALA A 33 10.81 -8.05 7.14
CA ALA A 33 10.41 -6.71 6.75
C ALA A 33 9.89 -6.67 5.30
N GLU A 34 10.61 -7.32 4.37
CA GLU A 34 10.23 -7.43 2.95
C GLU A 34 8.86 -8.09 2.78
N ASN A 35 8.68 -9.30 3.31
CA ASN A 35 7.42 -10.03 3.18
C ASN A 35 6.23 -9.24 3.77
N ARG A 36 6.43 -8.61 4.93
CA ARG A 36 5.37 -7.84 5.61
C ARG A 36 5.06 -6.53 4.90
N SER A 37 6.08 -5.80 4.44
CA SER A 37 5.87 -4.52 3.76
C SER A 37 5.19 -4.71 2.40
N ILE A 38 5.57 -5.74 1.65
CA ILE A 38 4.90 -6.12 0.39
C ILE A 38 3.44 -6.51 0.64
N LEU A 39 3.19 -7.35 1.65
CA LEU A 39 1.83 -7.75 2.02
C LEU A 39 0.96 -6.53 2.38
N LEU A 40 1.47 -5.63 3.22
CA LEU A 40 0.75 -4.41 3.60
C LEU A 40 0.54 -3.48 2.40
N GLY A 41 1.55 -3.34 1.53
CA GLY A 41 1.44 -2.58 0.28
C GLY A 41 0.34 -3.12 -0.63
N ALA A 42 0.22 -4.45 -0.77
CA ALA A 42 -0.83 -5.08 -1.56
C ALA A 42 -2.23 -4.83 -0.96
N VAL A 43 -2.38 -4.92 0.37
CA VAL A 43 -3.63 -4.59 1.05
C VAL A 43 -4.02 -3.13 0.84
N ILE A 44 -3.04 -2.22 0.91
CA ILE A 44 -3.24 -0.78 0.66
C ILE A 44 -3.63 -0.53 -0.81
N LEU A 45 -3.02 -1.23 -1.77
CA LEU A 45 -3.40 -1.12 -3.18
C LEU A 45 -4.86 -1.55 -3.39
N ILE A 46 -5.25 -2.69 -2.83
CA ILE A 46 -6.65 -3.16 -2.88
C ILE A 46 -7.57 -2.09 -2.29
N TYR A 47 -7.23 -1.55 -1.11
CA TYR A 47 -7.98 -0.47 -0.49
C TYR A 47 -8.13 0.74 -1.42
N MET A 48 -7.04 1.23 -2.03
CA MET A 48 -7.08 2.42 -2.88
C MET A 48 -7.88 2.19 -4.17
N ILE A 49 -7.79 1.00 -4.77
CA ILE A 49 -8.57 0.65 -5.96
C ILE A 49 -10.07 0.59 -5.63
N VAL A 50 -10.43 0.09 -4.45
CA VAL A 50 -11.83 -0.07 -4.05
C VAL A 50 -12.43 1.25 -3.56
N PHE A 51 -11.72 2.02 -2.73
CA PHE A 51 -12.29 3.18 -2.02
C PHE A 51 -11.67 4.54 -2.40
N GLY A 52 -10.55 4.54 -3.12
CA GLY A 52 -9.78 5.75 -3.42
C GLY A 52 -8.66 6.01 -2.40
N HIS A 53 -7.93 7.12 -2.61
CA HIS A 53 -6.73 7.47 -1.85
C HIS A 53 -7.02 8.01 -0.43
N GLY A 54 -8.18 8.62 -0.22
CA GLY A 54 -8.57 9.22 1.06
C GLY A 54 -9.19 8.22 2.04
N LEU A 55 -9.96 8.74 2.99
CA LEU A 55 -10.84 7.95 3.86
C LEU A 55 -11.84 7.12 3.04
N PRO A 56 -12.35 6.00 3.58
CA PRO A 56 -13.23 5.11 2.84
C PRO A 56 -14.49 5.86 2.40
N GLY A 57 -14.65 6.00 1.08
CA GLY A 57 -15.82 6.56 0.44
C GLY A 57 -16.68 5.48 -0.22
N PRO A 58 -17.56 5.86 -1.15
CA PRO A 58 -18.26 4.90 -2.00
C PRO A 58 -17.28 4.02 -2.78
N ILE A 59 -17.70 2.78 -3.07
CA ILE A 59 -16.92 1.86 -3.91
C ILE A 59 -16.69 2.48 -5.30
N ASN A 60 -15.50 2.26 -5.84
CA ASN A 60 -15.10 2.61 -7.19
C ASN A 60 -16.11 2.11 -8.22
N LYS A 61 -16.81 3.04 -8.88
CA LYS A 61 -17.83 2.76 -9.89
C LYS A 61 -17.26 2.24 -11.21
N ASP A 62 -15.98 2.46 -11.46
CA ASP A 62 -15.26 2.03 -12.67
C ASP A 62 -14.56 0.67 -12.46
N LEU A 63 -14.84 -0.02 -11.33
CA LEU A 63 -14.27 -1.32 -11.00
C LEU A 63 -15.00 -2.49 -11.68
N PHE A 64 -16.25 -2.29 -12.11
CA PHE A 64 -17.13 -3.30 -12.70
C PHE A 64 -17.78 -2.81 -13.99
#